data_AF-A0A354BIH3-F1
#
_entry.id   AF-A0A354BIH3-F1
#
_cell.length_a   1.000
_cell.length_b   1.000
_cell.length_c   1.000
_cell.angle_alpha   90.00
_cell.angle_beta   90.00
_cell.angle_gamma   90.00
#
_symmetry.space_group_name_H-M   'P 1'
#
loop_
_entity.id
_entity.type
_entity.pdbx_description
1 polymer ?
#
loop_
_entity_poly.entity_id
_entity_poly.type
_entity_poly.pdbx_seq_one_letter_code
_entity_poly.pdbx_strand_id
1 'polypeptide(L)'
;MRRLYADLCRELRADFVDLSRELKLPTSFFDRLRSELPLESYSTWKVVGWIETLNDLLYLLDVCRQLESEQDLRDFASQLFEECQEKFFEHGYFDDIFPNGRPQARGLEKRVLVLCRRLAGELTQEALWFDPGLSVTWMRQQKLNRWDVSGNLKDHFEKAELPGTISTGVG
;
A
#
# COMPACT_ATOMS: atom_id res chain seq x y z
N MET A 1 -9.66 -2.69 13.85
CA MET A 1 -9.53 -2.16 12.47
C MET A 1 -9.76 -0.66 12.34
N ARG A 2 -10.94 -0.08 12.63
CA ARG A 2 -11.15 1.38 12.43
C ARG A 2 -10.12 2.28 13.13
N ARG A 3 -9.75 1.97 14.37
CA ARG A 3 -8.71 2.70 15.11
C ARG A 3 -7.34 2.58 14.45
N LEU A 4 -6.94 1.34 14.13
CA LEU A 4 -5.70 1.07 13.39
C LEU A 4 -5.66 1.87 12.09
N TYR A 5 -6.71 1.84 11.28
CA TYR A 5 -6.76 2.63 10.04
C TYR A 5 -6.58 4.14 10.28
N ALA A 6 -7.19 4.67 11.35
CA ALA A 6 -7.01 6.07 11.72
C ALA A 6 -5.56 6.40 12.10
N ASP A 7 -4.90 5.50 12.82
CA ASP A 7 -3.50 5.64 13.22
C ASP A 7 -2.58 5.59 11.98
N LEU A 8 -2.80 4.63 11.06
CA LEU A 8 -2.05 4.51 9.80
C LEU A 8 -2.21 5.76 8.90
N CYS A 9 -3.43 6.28 8.73
CA CYS A 9 -3.65 7.51 7.96
C CYS A 9 -2.98 8.74 8.60
N ARG A 10 -2.86 8.77 9.94
CA ARG A 10 -2.14 9.85 10.63
C ARG A 10 -0.64 9.74 10.36
N GLU A 11 -0.07 8.56 10.54
CA GLU A 11 1.35 8.29 10.35
C GLU A 11 1.78 8.52 8.90
N LEU A 12 1.00 8.06 7.93
CA LEU A 12 1.26 8.29 6.51
C LEU A 12 1.36 9.79 6.15
N ARG A 13 0.59 10.65 6.83
CA ARG A 13 0.59 12.10 6.61
C ARG A 13 1.67 12.84 7.40
N ALA A 14 1.97 12.37 8.60
CA ALA A 14 2.91 13.04 9.50
C ALA A 14 4.35 12.63 9.22
N ASP A 15 4.58 11.32 9.11
CA ASP A 15 5.92 10.74 9.15
C ASP A 15 6.43 10.34 7.76
N PHE A 16 5.53 10.05 6.83
CA PHE A 16 5.87 9.56 5.49
C PHE A 16 5.41 10.49 4.36
N VAL A 17 5.34 11.80 4.59
CA VAL A 17 4.81 12.76 3.61
C VAL A 17 5.56 12.74 2.27
N ASP A 18 6.89 12.68 2.29
CA ASP A 18 7.71 12.74 1.08
C ASP A 18 7.67 11.41 0.31
N LEU A 19 7.77 10.28 1.01
CA LEU A 19 7.59 8.95 0.41
C LEU A 19 6.18 8.74 -0.15
N SER A 20 5.15 9.24 0.55
CA SER A 20 3.76 9.22 0.05
C SER A 20 3.62 10.00 -1.26
N ARG A 21 4.31 11.14 -1.37
CA ARG A 21 4.34 11.94 -2.60
C ARG A 21 5.07 11.21 -3.71
N GLU A 22 6.21 10.59 -3.43
CA GLU A 22 6.97 9.80 -4.41
C GLU A 22 6.15 8.62 -4.94
N LEU A 23 5.48 7.89 -4.05
CA LEU A 23 4.63 6.75 -4.38
C LEU A 23 3.26 7.14 -4.93
N LYS A 24 2.94 8.44 -4.97
CA LYS A 24 1.64 9.00 -5.42
C LYS A 24 0.44 8.44 -4.65
N LEU A 25 0.62 8.16 -3.35
CA LEU A 25 -0.46 7.69 -2.49
C LEU A 25 -1.53 8.78 -2.34
N PRO A 26 -2.81 8.46 -2.55
CA PRO A 26 -3.89 9.43 -2.41
C PRO A 26 -4.28 9.57 -0.93
N THR A 27 -3.37 10.07 -0.09
CA THR A 27 -3.53 10.11 1.38
C THR A 27 -4.81 10.83 1.83
N SER A 28 -5.21 11.89 1.14
CA SER A 28 -6.46 12.60 1.42
C SER A 28 -7.71 11.82 1.01
N PHE A 29 -7.60 10.90 0.05
CA PHE A 29 -8.68 9.96 -0.29
C PHE A 29 -8.81 8.87 0.77
N PHE A 30 -7.70 8.36 1.28
CA PHE A 30 -7.73 7.39 2.39
C PHE A 30 -8.40 8.00 3.63
N ASP A 31 -8.08 9.25 3.96
CA ASP A 31 -8.80 10.00 5.00
C ASP A 31 -10.31 10.08 4.74
N ARG A 32 -10.71 10.33 3.49
CA ARG A 32 -12.11 10.40 3.07
C ARG A 32 -12.80 9.05 3.26
N LEU A 33 -12.19 7.97 2.80
CA LEU A 33 -12.69 6.61 3.00
C LEU A 33 -12.91 6.32 4.48
N ARG A 34 -11.97 6.70 5.34
CA ARG A 34 -12.09 6.50 6.79
C ARG A 34 -13.32 7.20 7.37
N SER A 35 -13.62 8.42 6.90
CA SER A 35 -14.75 9.21 7.40
C SER A 35 -16.12 8.71 6.90
N GLU A 36 -16.15 8.08 5.73
CA GLU A 36 -17.40 7.74 5.03
C GLU A 36 -17.74 6.25 5.12
N LEU A 37 -16.76 5.38 5.33
CA LEU A 37 -17.00 3.95 5.49
C LEU A 37 -17.85 3.67 6.74
N PRO A 38 -18.96 2.92 6.60
CA PRO A 38 -19.75 2.45 7.72
C PRO A 38 -18.92 1.63 8.71
N LEU A 39 -19.35 1.61 9.98
CA LEU A 39 -18.57 0.94 11.03
C LEU A 39 -18.46 -0.58 10.79
N GLU A 40 -19.54 -1.18 10.27
CA GLU A 40 -19.63 -2.59 9.91
C GLU A 40 -18.64 -2.99 8.81
N SER A 41 -18.26 -2.08 7.91
CA SER A 41 -17.31 -2.36 6.83
C SER A 41 -15.95 -2.76 7.39
N TYR A 42 -15.55 -2.25 8.55
CA TYR A 42 -14.28 -2.56 9.22
C TYR A 42 -14.16 -3.99 9.77
N SER A 43 -15.23 -4.78 9.69
CA SER A 43 -15.24 -6.20 10.02
C SER A 43 -15.32 -7.10 8.78
N THR A 44 -15.39 -6.51 7.57
CA THR A 44 -15.40 -7.28 6.33
C THR A 44 -13.98 -7.70 5.94
N TRP A 45 -13.83 -8.92 5.44
CA TRP A 45 -12.53 -9.46 5.03
C TRP A 45 -11.80 -8.55 4.02
N LYS A 46 -12.54 -7.89 3.12
CA LYS A 46 -11.97 -6.99 2.10
C LYS A 46 -11.36 -5.74 2.71
N VAL A 47 -12.06 -5.07 3.63
CA VAL A 47 -11.54 -3.87 4.31
C VAL A 47 -10.43 -4.23 5.30
N VAL A 48 -10.58 -5.36 6.01
CA VAL A 48 -9.56 -5.87 6.93
C VAL A 48 -8.25 -6.11 6.18
N GLY A 49 -8.28 -6.89 5.10
CA GLY A 49 -7.11 -7.19 4.29
C GLY A 49 -6.47 -5.95 3.66
N TRP A 50 -7.28 -5.00 3.18
CA TRP A 50 -6.76 -3.74 2.66
C TRP A 50 -6.06 -2.89 3.73
N ILE A 51 -6.58 -2.86 4.98
CA ILE A 51 -5.92 -2.17 6.10
C ILE A 51 -4.62 -2.89 6.49
N GLU A 52 -4.58 -4.22 6.43
CA GLU A 52 -3.36 -5.02 6.68
C GLU A 52 -2.30 -4.70 5.62
N THR A 53 -2.65 -4.69 4.33
CA THR A 53 -1.72 -4.27 3.26
C THR A 53 -1.25 -2.83 3.44
N LEU A 54 -2.09 -1.93 3.95
CA LEU A 54 -1.67 -0.57 4.27
C LEU A 54 -0.67 -0.55 5.42
N ASN A 55 -0.89 -1.36 6.46
CA ASN A 55 0.04 -1.52 7.57
C ASN A 55 1.40 -2.06 7.09
N ASP A 56 1.39 -3.05 6.21
CA ASP A 56 2.60 -3.63 5.63
C ASP A 56 3.36 -2.62 4.77
N LEU A 57 2.65 -1.79 4.02
CA LEU A 57 3.27 -0.68 3.30
C LEU A 57 3.97 0.28 4.27
N LEU A 58 3.32 0.73 5.35
CA LEU A 58 3.94 1.65 6.31
C LEU A 58 5.19 1.04 6.96
N TYR A 59 5.16 -0.25 7.29
CA TYR A 59 6.35 -0.97 7.75
C TYR A 59 7.48 -0.90 6.70
N LEU A 60 7.19 -1.16 5.43
CA LEU A 60 8.20 -1.11 4.37
C LEU A 60 8.70 0.32 4.09
N LEU A 61 7.87 1.35 4.28
CA LEU A 61 8.32 2.74 4.23
C LEU A 61 9.32 3.05 5.34
N ASP A 62 9.10 2.52 6.54
CA ASP A 62 10.08 2.64 7.63
C ASP A 62 11.39 1.94 7.28
N VAL A 63 11.32 0.71 6.73
CA VAL A 63 12.51 0.00 6.22
C VAL A 63 13.26 0.81 5.16
N CYS A 64 12.55 1.46 4.23
CA CYS A 64 13.18 2.37 3.25
C CYS A 64 13.96 3.50 3.95
N ARG A 65 13.37 4.14 4.96
CA ARG A 65 14.03 5.22 5.70
C ARG A 65 15.25 4.73 6.48
N GLN A 66 15.16 3.56 7.10
CA GLN A 66 16.28 2.96 7.83
C GLN A 66 17.44 2.68 6.87
N LEU A 67 17.16 2.10 5.70
CA LEU A 67 18.15 1.80 4.66
C LEU A 67 18.91 3.03 4.14
N GLU A 68 18.29 4.21 4.10
CA GLU A 68 18.96 5.46 3.68
C GLU A 68 20.08 5.89 4.64
N SER A 69 19.97 5.53 5.93
CA SER A 69 20.90 5.93 6.98
C SER A 69 21.85 4.83 7.46
N GLU A 70 21.60 3.59 7.04
CA GLU A 70 22.32 2.40 7.50
C GLU A 70 23.72 2.31 6.86
N GLN A 71 24.71 2.01 7.68
CA GLN A 71 26.11 1.84 7.27
C GLN A 71 26.43 0.36 7.01
N ASP A 72 25.86 -0.57 7.81
CA ASP A 72 26.03 -2.00 7.61
C ASP A 72 24.81 -2.63 6.94
N LEU A 73 24.73 -2.44 5.63
CA LEU A 73 23.67 -3.03 4.82
C LEU A 73 23.66 -4.57 4.85
N ARG A 74 24.76 -5.24 5.23
CA ARG A 74 24.82 -6.71 5.27
C ARG A 74 24.18 -7.25 6.53
N ASP A 75 24.50 -6.64 7.66
CA ASP A 75 23.88 -6.99 8.94
C ASP A 75 22.39 -6.66 8.91
N PHE A 76 22.04 -5.46 8.43
CA PHE A 76 20.65 -5.05 8.24
C PHE A 76 19.87 -6.02 7.34
N ALA A 77 20.44 -6.43 6.21
CA ALA A 77 19.79 -7.39 5.32
C ALA A 77 19.58 -8.77 5.96
N SER A 78 20.38 -9.13 6.96
CA SER A 78 20.27 -10.40 7.69
C SER A 78 19.19 -10.30 8.76
N GLN A 79 19.17 -9.21 9.52
CA GLN A 79 18.11 -8.93 10.50
C GLN A 79 16.73 -8.80 9.83
N LEU A 80 16.65 -8.01 8.75
CA LEU A 80 15.41 -7.86 7.99
C LEU A 80 14.95 -9.20 7.40
N PHE A 81 15.88 -10.08 7.00
CA PHE A 81 15.52 -11.40 6.49
C PHE A 81 14.84 -12.25 7.57
N GLU A 82 15.40 -12.30 8.78
CA GLU A 82 14.80 -13.02 9.91
C GLU A 82 13.43 -12.43 10.28
N GLU A 83 13.33 -11.10 10.36
CA GLU A 83 12.08 -10.42 10.66
C GLU A 83 11.00 -10.66 9.60
N CYS A 84 11.36 -10.61 8.31
CA CYS A 84 10.41 -10.87 7.23
C CYS A 84 9.94 -12.34 7.20
N GLN A 85 10.76 -13.31 7.64
CA GLN A 85 10.32 -14.70 7.76
C GLN A 85 9.20 -14.86 8.78
N GLU A 86 9.23 -14.08 9.87
CA GLU A 86 8.19 -14.11 10.90
C GLU A 86 6.96 -13.29 10.50
N LYS A 87 7.15 -12.11 9.92
CA LYS A 87 6.07 -11.14 9.66
C LYS A 87 5.29 -11.36 8.36
N PHE A 88 5.94 -11.81 7.29
CA PHE A 88 5.34 -11.80 5.93
C PHE A 88 5.09 -13.18 5.34
N PHE A 89 5.19 -14.24 6.14
CA PHE A 89 5.02 -15.60 5.65
C PHE A 89 3.69 -15.82 4.88
N GLU A 90 2.63 -15.10 5.26
CA GLU A 90 1.31 -15.25 4.64
C GLU A 90 1.08 -14.38 3.39
N HIS A 91 1.87 -13.32 3.19
CA HIS A 91 1.61 -12.30 2.16
C HIS A 91 2.49 -12.43 0.90
N GLY A 92 3.43 -13.36 0.87
CA GLY A 92 4.32 -13.60 -0.29
C GLY A 92 5.36 -12.50 -0.55
N TYR A 93 5.34 -11.41 0.21
CA TYR A 93 6.28 -10.29 0.08
C TYR A 93 7.74 -10.68 0.34
N PHE A 94 7.94 -11.75 1.11
CA PHE A 94 9.26 -12.28 1.40
C PHE A 94 10.07 -12.58 0.14
N ASP A 95 9.45 -13.20 -0.86
CA ASP A 95 10.12 -13.57 -2.11
C ASP A 95 10.45 -12.35 -2.99
N ASP A 96 9.67 -11.26 -2.85
CA ASP A 96 9.96 -10.00 -3.55
C ASP A 96 11.21 -9.31 -2.97
N ILE A 97 11.39 -9.38 -1.65
CA ILE A 97 12.52 -8.76 -0.94
C ILE A 97 13.77 -9.67 -1.03
N PHE A 98 13.59 -10.99 -0.92
CA PHE A 98 14.65 -12.00 -0.87
C PHE A 98 14.41 -13.17 -1.84
N PRO A 99 14.49 -12.94 -3.16
CA PRO A 99 14.09 -13.91 -4.19
C PRO A 99 14.92 -15.20 -4.25
N ASN A 100 16.07 -15.26 -3.56
CA ASN A 100 16.89 -16.47 -3.48
C ASN A 100 16.79 -17.16 -2.11
N GLY A 101 15.84 -16.76 -1.27
CA GLY A 101 15.66 -17.33 0.08
C GLY A 101 16.87 -17.12 0.99
N ARG A 102 17.65 -16.05 0.79
CA ARG A 102 18.82 -15.71 1.60
C ARG A 102 19.01 -14.20 1.77
N PRO A 103 19.61 -13.74 2.89
CA PRO A 103 19.97 -12.35 3.10
C PRO A 103 20.81 -11.79 1.95
N GLN A 104 20.37 -10.65 1.38
CA GLN A 104 21.01 -10.04 0.21
C GLN A 104 20.99 -8.51 0.30
N ALA A 105 22.09 -7.93 0.78
CA ALA A 105 22.25 -6.47 0.85
C ALA A 105 22.22 -5.80 -0.54
N ARG A 106 22.85 -6.44 -1.54
CA ARG A 106 22.98 -5.84 -2.88
C ARG A 106 21.61 -5.64 -3.51
N GLY A 107 21.26 -4.38 -3.78
CA GLY A 107 19.99 -4.00 -4.39
C GLY A 107 18.76 -4.19 -3.50
N LEU A 108 18.96 -4.35 -2.18
CA LEU A 108 17.86 -4.49 -1.21
C LEU A 108 16.92 -3.28 -1.25
N GLU A 109 17.47 -2.08 -1.12
CA GLU A 109 16.73 -0.81 -1.22
C GLU A 109 15.84 -0.75 -2.46
N LYS A 110 16.40 -1.10 -3.64
CA LYS A 110 15.64 -1.13 -4.88
C LYS A 110 14.49 -2.13 -4.84
N ARG A 111 14.67 -3.31 -4.24
CA ARG A 111 13.62 -4.32 -4.14
C ARG A 111 12.51 -3.90 -3.19
N VAL A 112 12.87 -3.37 -2.01
CA VAL A 112 11.90 -2.83 -1.05
C VAL A 112 11.10 -1.69 -1.69
N LEU A 113 11.76 -0.75 -2.37
CA LEU A 113 11.08 0.37 -3.03
C LEU A 113 10.16 -0.08 -4.18
N VAL A 114 10.54 -1.12 -4.92
CA VAL A 114 9.66 -1.73 -5.94
C VAL A 114 8.42 -2.35 -5.29
N LEU A 115 8.58 -3.04 -4.16
CA LEU A 115 7.46 -3.60 -3.41
C LEU A 115 6.55 -2.49 -2.87
N CYS A 116 7.10 -1.42 -2.28
CA CYS A 116 6.33 -0.25 -1.84
C CYS A 116 5.49 0.35 -2.98
N ARG A 117 6.07 0.49 -4.18
CA ARG A 117 5.35 0.97 -5.37
C ARG A 117 4.23 0.04 -5.79
N ARG A 118 4.45 -1.28 -5.70
CA ARG A 118 3.43 -2.28 -6.00
C ARG A 118 2.26 -2.17 -5.03
N LEU A 119 2.53 -2.21 -3.72
CA LEU A 119 1.50 -2.11 -2.68
C LEU A 119 0.76 -0.77 -2.73
N ALA A 120 1.46 0.34 -2.99
CA ALA A 120 0.82 1.65 -3.15
C ALA A 120 -0.17 1.65 -4.32
N GLY A 121 0.17 0.98 -5.43
CA GLY A 121 -0.70 0.78 -6.57
C GLY A 121 -1.92 -0.07 -6.24
N GLU A 122 -1.71 -1.24 -5.63
CA GLU A 122 -2.78 -2.16 -5.18
C GLU A 122 -3.74 -1.48 -4.21
N LEU A 123 -3.23 -0.83 -3.16
CA LEU A 123 -4.03 -0.10 -2.19
C LEU A 123 -4.87 1.00 -2.85
N THR A 124 -4.26 1.75 -3.78
CA THR A 124 -4.97 2.80 -4.50
C THR A 124 -6.07 2.23 -5.40
N GLN A 125 -5.77 1.14 -6.10
CA GLN A 125 -6.72 0.46 -6.98
C GLN A 125 -7.90 -0.11 -6.18
N GLU A 126 -7.64 -0.87 -5.12
CA GLU A 126 -8.69 -1.48 -4.29
C GLU A 126 -9.55 -0.43 -3.59
N ALA A 127 -8.94 0.68 -3.16
CA ALA A 127 -9.64 1.79 -2.52
C ALA A 127 -10.74 2.40 -3.41
N LEU A 128 -10.56 2.40 -4.74
CA LEU A 128 -11.58 2.88 -5.69
C LEU A 128 -12.87 2.04 -5.65
N TRP A 129 -12.75 0.76 -5.31
CA TRP A 129 -13.84 -0.21 -5.38
C TRP A 129 -14.65 -0.33 -4.09
N PHE A 130 -14.20 0.29 -2.99
CA PHE A 130 -15.01 0.37 -1.78
C PHE A 130 -16.25 1.24 -1.98
N ASP A 131 -16.07 2.40 -2.61
CA ASP A 131 -17.15 3.28 -3.01
C ASP A 131 -16.73 4.10 -4.25
N PRO A 132 -17.13 3.68 -5.46
CA PRO A 132 -16.84 4.41 -6.69
C PRO A 132 -17.43 5.83 -6.71
N GLY A 133 -18.58 6.04 -6.05
CA GLY A 133 -19.21 7.36 -5.94
C GLY A 133 -18.38 8.32 -5.10
N LEU A 134 -17.75 7.81 -4.04
CA LEU A 134 -16.82 8.57 -3.23
C LEU A 134 -15.58 9.00 -4.01
N SER A 135 -15.04 8.10 -4.83
CA SER A 135 -13.88 8.38 -5.70
C SER A 135 -14.16 9.55 -6.64
N VAL A 136 -15.32 9.55 -7.32
CA VAL A 136 -15.73 10.64 -8.22
C VAL A 136 -15.91 11.95 -7.45
N THR A 137 -16.55 11.91 -6.29
CA THR A 137 -16.80 13.10 -5.47
C THR A 137 -15.48 13.70 -4.96
N TRP A 138 -14.55 12.86 -4.51
CA TRP A 138 -13.22 13.28 -4.09
C TRP A 138 -12.42 13.89 -5.25
N MET A 139 -12.42 13.27 -6.44
CA MET A 139 -11.73 13.82 -7.63
C MET A 139 -12.24 15.23 -7.98
N ARG A 140 -13.57 15.44 -7.94
CA ARG A 140 -14.18 16.76 -8.15
C ARG A 140 -13.71 17.77 -7.10
N GLN A 141 -13.65 17.38 -5.83
CA GLN A 141 -13.14 18.24 -4.75
C GLN A 141 -11.67 18.61 -4.94
N GLN A 142 -10.85 17.68 -5.42
CA GLN A 142 -9.44 17.92 -5.74
C GLN A 142 -9.23 18.67 -7.07
N LYS A 143 -10.31 19.01 -7.80
CA LYS A 143 -10.27 19.62 -9.15
C LYS A 143 -9.44 18.80 -10.14
N LEU A 144 -9.47 17.47 -10.00
CA LEU A 144 -8.79 16.54 -10.91
C LEU A 144 -9.72 16.22 -12.08
N ASN A 145 -9.27 16.55 -13.29
CA ASN A 145 -9.99 16.19 -14.52
C ASN A 145 -9.87 14.69 -14.85
N ARG A 146 -8.79 14.05 -14.39
CA ARG A 146 -8.49 12.64 -14.62
C ARG A 146 -7.62 12.12 -13.48
N TRP A 147 -7.86 10.88 -13.08
CA TRP A 147 -7.02 10.16 -12.14
C TRP A 147 -6.62 8.83 -12.76
N ASP A 148 -5.36 8.73 -13.19
CA ASP A 148 -4.80 7.52 -13.75
C ASP A 148 -4.30 6.62 -12.61
N VAL A 149 -5.01 5.53 -12.37
CA VAL A 149 -4.62 4.48 -11.43
C VAL A 149 -4.20 3.25 -12.23
N SER A 150 -2.92 2.90 -12.12
CA SER A 150 -2.39 1.71 -12.79
C SER A 150 -3.01 0.45 -12.18
N GLY A 151 -3.80 -0.28 -12.98
CA GLY A 151 -4.36 -1.55 -12.56
C GLY A 151 -3.39 -2.71 -12.77
N ASN A 152 -3.10 -3.49 -11.73
CA ASN A 152 -2.48 -4.80 -11.88
C ASN A 152 -3.50 -5.88 -11.51
N LEU A 153 -3.82 -6.76 -12.46
CA LEU A 153 -4.80 -7.85 -12.27
C LEU A 153 -4.14 -9.21 -12.03
N LYS A 154 -2.79 -9.28 -11.99
CA LYS A 154 -2.07 -10.57 -11.91
C LYS A 154 -2.43 -11.39 -10.67
N ASP A 155 -2.62 -10.73 -9.53
CA ASP A 155 -2.87 -11.42 -8.25
C ASP A 155 -4.37 -11.48 -7.88
N HIS A 156 -5.22 -10.73 -8.60
CA HIS A 156 -6.67 -10.79 -8.44
C HIS A 156 -7.33 -11.96 -9.18
N PHE A 157 -6.57 -12.73 -9.98
CA PHE A 157 -7.14 -13.88 -10.71
C PHE A 157 -7.47 -15.06 -9.80
N GLU A 158 -6.76 -15.22 -8.67
CA GLU A 158 -7.08 -16.25 -7.66
C GLU A 158 -8.19 -15.81 -6.70
N LYS A 159 -8.43 -14.50 -6.56
CA LYS A 159 -9.56 -13.90 -5.84
C LYS A 159 -10.56 -13.33 -6.84
N ALA A 160 -11.30 -14.21 -7.51
CA ALA A 160 -12.23 -13.90 -8.61
C ALA A 160 -13.09 -12.63 -8.42
N GLU A 161 -12.55 -11.47 -8.77
CA GLU A 161 -13.30 -10.28 -9.14
C GLU A 161 -13.12 -10.07 -10.65
N LEU A 162 -14.23 -10.02 -11.38
CA LEU A 162 -14.26 -9.87 -12.83
C LEU A 162 -13.51 -8.58 -13.24
N PRO A 163 -12.68 -8.62 -14.29
CA PRO A 163 -11.99 -7.42 -14.77
C PRO A 163 -13.00 -6.36 -15.23
N GLY A 164 -12.99 -5.22 -14.55
CA GLY A 164 -13.77 -4.04 -14.91
C GLY A 164 -12.86 -2.87 -15.24
N THR A 165 -13.11 -2.21 -16.38
CA THR A 165 -12.50 -0.91 -16.71
C THR A 165 -13.43 0.20 -16.24
N ILE A 166 -13.03 0.99 -15.25
CA ILE A 166 -13.77 2.20 -14.89
C ILE A 166 -13.25 3.35 -15.76
N SER A 167 -14.10 3.83 -16.65
CA SER A 167 -13.89 5.13 -17.30
C SER A 167 -14.53 6.23 -16.47
N THR A 168 -13.72 7.01 -15.73
CA THR A 168 -14.20 8.25 -15.10
C THR A 168 -14.08 9.40 -16.12
N GLY A 169 -15.05 9.47 -17.02
CA GLY A 169 -15.22 10.60 -17.93
C GLY A 169 -16.57 11.27 -17.68
N VAL A 170 -16.57 12.59 -17.49
CA VAL A 170 -17.75 13.42 -17.76
C VAL A 170 -17.24 14.59 -18.60
N GLY A 171 -17.83 14.75 -19.79
CA GLY A 171 -17.59 15.91 -20.67
C GLY A 171 -18.18 17.20 -20.10
#